data_AF-A0A6N7FT86-F1
#
_entry.id   AF-A0A6N7FT86-F1
#
_cell.length_a   1.000
_cell.length_b   1.000
_cell.length_c   1.000
_cell.angle_alpha   90.00
_cell.angle_beta   90.00
_cell.angle_gamma   90.00
#
_symmetry.space_group_name_H-M   'P 1'
#
loop_
_entity.id
_entity.type
_entity.pdbx_description
1 polymer ?
#
loop_
_entity_poly.entity_id
_entity_poly.type
_entity_poly.pdbx_seq_one_letter_code
_entity_poly.pdbx_strand_id
1 'polypeptide(L)'
;MQRFVADAPPASLVDSTAAVYLANDTAIVPTLSHVFSSAEFAGSAGAKVRRPFEHLVAMLRTLGSTVEAAADSNGAGSIRSLLSAGGHTPYAWPNPDGYPDTADHWVSAYGLLQRWSAAGRIAGNSVNGIRSDLAGLVASPLPATAGELVDQLASRLLDGPVTPAEREAALVVLGRAAGDYVADLDPTGGLRSLVGVLLSSPSFQLR
;
A
#
# COMPACT_ATOMS: atom_id res chain seq x y z
N MET A 1 3.59 -20.57 -1.30
CA MET A 1 2.58 -20.24 -2.34
C MET A 1 1.56 -19.26 -1.81
N GLN A 2 0.87 -19.55 -0.70
CA GLN A 2 -0.12 -18.64 -0.09
C GLN A 2 0.41 -17.21 0.13
N ARG A 3 1.69 -17.11 0.52
CA ARG A 3 2.40 -15.83 0.70
C ARG A 3 2.54 -14.99 -0.58
N PHE A 4 2.75 -15.67 -1.70
CA PHE A 4 3.27 -15.08 -2.94
C PHE A 4 2.25 -15.03 -4.07
N VAL A 5 1.19 -15.85 -4.02
CA VAL A 5 0.29 -16.07 -5.16
C VAL A 5 -1.15 -15.67 -4.86
N ALA A 6 -1.78 -16.34 -3.90
CA ALA A 6 -3.19 -16.11 -3.55
C ALA A 6 -3.47 -16.59 -2.12
N ASP A 7 -4.57 -16.15 -1.51
CA ASP A 7 -5.01 -16.67 -0.21
C ASP A 7 -5.28 -18.18 -0.26
N ALA A 8 -5.82 -18.66 -1.39
CA ALA A 8 -6.00 -20.07 -1.72
C ALA A 8 -5.29 -20.38 -3.05
N PRO A 9 -4.00 -20.76 -3.04
CA PRO A 9 -3.28 -21.08 -4.27
C PRO A 9 -3.87 -22.33 -4.96
N PRO A 10 -3.86 -22.42 -6.30
CA PRO A 10 -4.38 -23.59 -7.01
C PRO A 10 -3.67 -24.88 -6.60
N ALA A 11 -4.43 -25.97 -6.47
CA ALA A 11 -3.88 -27.29 -6.10
C ALA A 11 -2.77 -27.74 -7.06
N SER A 12 -2.92 -27.48 -8.37
CA SER A 12 -1.91 -27.78 -9.40
C SER A 12 -0.55 -27.13 -9.13
N LEU A 13 -0.51 -25.89 -8.65
CA LEU A 13 0.72 -25.20 -8.31
C LEU A 13 1.32 -25.78 -7.03
N VAL A 14 0.48 -26.12 -6.04
CA VAL A 14 0.92 -26.77 -4.80
C VAL A 14 1.60 -28.10 -5.11
N ASP A 15 0.94 -28.94 -5.90
CA ASP A 15 1.42 -30.28 -6.26
C ASP A 15 2.72 -30.22 -7.06
N SER A 16 2.79 -29.35 -8.08
CA SER A 16 4.01 -29.19 -8.89
C SER A 16 5.19 -28.63 -8.10
N THR A 17 4.94 -27.69 -7.18
CA THR A 17 6.00 -27.16 -6.30
C THR A 17 6.48 -28.23 -5.31
N ALA A 18 5.57 -29.05 -4.77
CA ALA A 18 5.92 -30.17 -3.89
C ALA A 18 6.81 -31.20 -4.63
N ALA A 19 6.50 -31.48 -5.90
CA ALA A 19 7.34 -32.34 -6.73
C ALA A 19 8.76 -31.76 -6.92
N VAL A 20 8.88 -30.46 -7.20
CA VAL A 20 10.20 -29.78 -7.31
C VAL A 20 10.96 -29.82 -5.98
N TYR A 21 10.28 -29.57 -4.86
CA TYR A 21 10.87 -29.62 -3.52
C TYR A 21 11.47 -31.00 -3.20
N LEU A 22 10.72 -32.08 -3.46
CA LEU A 22 11.18 -33.45 -3.22
C LEU A 22 12.27 -33.89 -4.20
N ALA A 23 12.19 -33.49 -5.46
CA ALA A 23 13.19 -33.82 -6.48
C ALA A 23 14.56 -33.15 -6.23
N ASN A 24 14.59 -32.07 -5.44
CA ASN A 24 15.80 -31.31 -5.14
C ASN A 24 16.23 -31.43 -3.68
N ASP A 25 15.93 -32.55 -3.02
CA ASP A 25 16.30 -32.82 -1.61
C ASP A 25 15.96 -31.66 -0.68
N THR A 26 14.75 -31.12 -0.81
CA THR A 26 14.22 -30.01 -0.01
C THR A 26 14.90 -28.65 -0.21
N ALA A 27 15.75 -28.50 -1.23
CA ALA A 27 16.42 -27.24 -1.52
C ALA A 27 15.42 -26.11 -1.83
N ILE A 28 15.55 -24.99 -1.10
CA ILE A 28 14.61 -23.88 -1.18
C ILE A 28 14.71 -23.09 -2.50
N VAL A 29 15.91 -22.95 -3.05
CA VAL A 29 16.16 -22.17 -4.27
C VAL A 29 15.36 -22.71 -5.47
N PRO A 30 15.48 -23.99 -5.89
CA PRO A 30 14.69 -24.50 -7.02
C PRO A 30 13.19 -24.46 -6.75
N THR A 31 12.78 -24.67 -5.49
CA THR A 31 11.38 -24.59 -5.07
C THR A 31 10.80 -23.18 -5.29
N LEU A 32 11.50 -22.14 -4.83
CA LEU A 32 11.08 -20.74 -5.02
C LEU A 32 11.18 -20.31 -6.48
N SER A 33 12.21 -20.75 -7.21
CA SER A 33 12.34 -20.47 -8.65
C SER A 33 11.15 -21.02 -9.43
N HIS A 34 10.65 -22.21 -9.10
CA HIS A 34 9.45 -22.79 -9.71
C HIS A 34 8.21 -21.92 -9.44
N VAL A 35 7.99 -21.53 -8.19
CA VAL A 35 6.86 -20.66 -7.81
C VAL A 35 6.93 -19.32 -8.54
N PHE A 36 8.08 -18.66 -8.54
CA PHE A 36 8.23 -17.33 -9.15
C PHE A 36 8.26 -17.35 -10.67
N SER A 37 8.42 -18.51 -11.30
CA SER A 37 8.31 -18.66 -12.76
C SER A 37 6.93 -19.15 -13.23
N SER A 38 5.99 -19.36 -12.29
CA SER A 38 4.65 -19.86 -12.61
C SER A 38 3.73 -18.78 -13.21
N ALA A 39 2.77 -19.19 -14.03
CA ALA A 39 1.77 -18.28 -14.58
C ALA A 39 0.87 -17.70 -13.47
N GLU A 40 0.61 -18.50 -12.43
CA GLU A 40 -0.12 -18.10 -11.24
C GLU A 40 0.58 -16.96 -10.49
N PHE A 41 1.90 -17.02 -10.36
CA PHE A 41 2.66 -15.92 -9.77
C PHE A 41 2.65 -14.68 -10.68
N ALA A 42 2.80 -14.85 -11.99
CA ALA A 42 2.72 -13.73 -12.94
C ALA A 42 1.37 -13.01 -12.88
N GLY A 43 0.28 -13.74 -12.60
CA GLY A 43 -1.07 -13.18 -12.43
C GLY A 43 -1.45 -12.79 -11.00
N SER A 44 -0.53 -12.84 -10.04
CA SER A 44 -0.84 -12.65 -8.61
C SER A 44 -0.94 -11.20 -8.15
N ALA A 45 -0.47 -10.24 -8.96
CA ALA A 45 -0.48 -8.83 -8.61
C ALA A 45 -1.91 -8.34 -8.32
N GLY A 46 -2.10 -7.76 -7.13
CA GLY A 46 -3.39 -7.25 -6.69
C GLY A 46 -4.36 -8.31 -6.18
N ALA A 47 -3.97 -9.59 -6.14
CA ALA A 47 -4.83 -10.68 -5.68
C ALA A 47 -4.92 -10.77 -4.15
N LYS A 48 -4.07 -10.05 -3.41
CA LYS A 48 -4.02 -10.11 -1.94
C LYS A 48 -4.14 -8.72 -1.34
N VAL A 49 -4.72 -8.64 -0.14
CA VAL A 49 -4.75 -7.39 0.64
C VAL A 49 -3.44 -7.21 1.39
N ARG A 50 -2.90 -5.99 1.38
CA ARG A 50 -1.77 -5.58 2.22
C ARG A 50 -2.15 -5.70 3.69
N ARG A 51 -1.31 -6.37 4.46
CA ARG A 51 -1.39 -6.33 5.94
C ARG A 51 -1.05 -4.93 6.44
N PRO A 52 -1.46 -4.52 7.65
CA PRO A 52 -1.20 -3.16 8.16
C PRO A 52 0.27 -2.72 8.08
N PHE A 53 1.21 -3.63 8.36
CA PHE A 53 2.64 -3.37 8.19
C PHE A 53 3.04 -3.09 6.73
N GLU A 54 2.57 -3.91 5.79
CA GLU A 54 2.86 -3.75 4.36
C GLU A 54 2.25 -2.47 3.81
N HIS A 55 1.03 -2.14 4.23
CA HIS A 55 0.34 -0.91 3.86
C HIS A 55 1.06 0.33 4.39
N LEU A 56 1.49 0.33 5.65
CA LEU A 56 2.28 1.43 6.22
C LEU A 56 3.60 1.61 5.50
N VAL A 57 4.35 0.54 5.28
CA VAL A 57 5.64 0.61 4.56
C VAL A 57 5.42 1.06 3.12
N ALA A 58 4.36 0.61 2.43
CA ALA A 58 4.02 1.08 1.10
C ALA A 58 3.75 2.58 1.09
N MET A 59 2.95 3.12 2.02
CA MET A 59 2.71 4.57 2.13
C MET A 59 4.02 5.34 2.33
N LEU A 60 4.84 4.92 3.29
CA LEU A 60 6.09 5.62 3.58
C LEU A 60 7.07 5.58 2.40
N ARG A 61 7.17 4.45 1.69
CA ARG A 61 8.05 4.30 0.53
C ARG A 61 7.57 5.10 -0.67
N THR A 62 6.28 5.04 -0.99
CA THR A 62 5.70 5.74 -2.15
C THR A 62 5.76 7.26 -1.98
N LEU A 63 5.63 7.75 -0.74
CA LEU A 63 5.75 9.17 -0.41
C LEU A 63 7.19 9.66 -0.20
N GLY A 64 8.19 8.79 -0.29
CA GLY A 64 9.57 9.13 0.04
C GLY A 64 9.74 9.65 1.47
N SER A 65 8.95 9.11 2.42
CA SER A 65 8.94 9.61 3.79
C SER A 65 10.27 9.35 4.51
N THR A 66 10.75 10.35 5.22
CA THR A 66 11.81 10.22 6.21
C THR A 66 11.20 9.84 7.55
N VAL A 67 11.89 8.93 8.26
CA VAL A 67 11.46 8.39 9.56
C VAL A 67 12.63 8.52 10.52
N GLU A 68 12.39 9.10 11.69
CA GLU A 68 13.32 9.01 12.81
C GLU A 68 13.43 7.54 13.23
N ALA A 69 14.59 6.93 12.99
CA ALA A 69 14.76 5.47 13.07
C ALA A 69 15.34 4.98 14.40
N ALA A 70 15.78 5.87 15.29
CA ALA A 70 16.26 5.48 16.62
C ALA A 70 15.13 4.80 17.40
N ALA A 71 15.44 3.74 18.16
CA ALA A 71 14.44 2.88 18.78
C ALA A 71 13.51 3.62 19.77
N ASP A 72 14.02 4.67 20.40
CA ASP A 72 13.36 5.55 21.35
C ASP A 72 12.81 6.85 20.72
N SER A 73 12.93 7.01 19.41
CA SER A 73 12.45 8.20 18.71
C SER A 73 10.93 8.26 18.59
N ASN A 74 10.43 9.46 18.27
CA ASN A 74 9.02 9.66 17.96
C ASN A 74 8.59 8.87 16.71
N GLY A 75 9.48 8.72 15.72
CA GLY A 75 9.20 7.96 14.50
C GLY A 75 8.92 6.49 14.79
N ALA A 76 9.81 5.83 15.55
CA ALA A 76 9.61 4.46 15.99
C ALA A 76 8.34 4.28 16.83
N GLY A 77 8.08 5.21 17.76
CA GLY A 77 6.85 5.24 18.56
C GLY A 77 5.58 5.38 17.72
N SER A 78 5.60 6.28 16.74
CA SER A 78 4.49 6.52 15.81
C SER A 78 4.21 5.30 14.92
N ILE A 79 5.24 4.66 14.38
CA ILE A 79 5.09 3.41 13.60
C ILE A 79 4.41 2.34 14.47
N ARG A 80 4.91 2.11 15.69
CA ARG A 80 4.32 1.13 16.61
C ARG A 80 2.86 1.47 16.93
N SER A 81 2.53 2.74 17.14
CA SER A 81 1.16 3.19 17.40
C SER A 81 0.24 2.94 16.20
N LEU A 82 0.66 3.29 14.98
CA LEU A 82 -0.12 3.06 13.76
C LEU A 82 -0.35 1.57 13.51
N LEU A 83 0.67 0.72 13.70
CA LEU A 83 0.56 -0.72 13.57
C LEU A 83 -0.35 -1.34 14.63
N SER A 84 -0.26 -0.87 15.87
CA SER A 84 -1.12 -1.32 16.96
C SER A 84 -2.58 -0.96 16.71
N ALA A 85 -2.87 0.24 16.21
CA ALA A 85 -4.23 0.65 15.83
C ALA A 85 -4.80 -0.23 14.71
N GLY A 86 -3.96 -0.67 13.77
CA GLY A 86 -4.31 -1.63 12.73
C GLY A 86 -4.34 -3.09 13.18
N GLY A 87 -4.10 -3.40 14.46
CA GLY A 87 -4.11 -4.76 14.99
C GLY A 87 -2.88 -5.61 14.64
N HIS A 88 -1.78 -4.99 14.21
CA HIS A 88 -0.56 -5.68 13.75
C HIS A 88 0.68 -5.22 14.52
N THR A 89 0.62 -5.24 15.86
CA THR A 89 1.76 -4.90 16.70
C THR A 89 2.92 -5.89 16.44
N PRO A 90 4.14 -5.43 16.13
CA PRO A 90 5.29 -6.31 15.92
C PRO A 90 5.51 -7.24 17.12
N TYR A 91 5.75 -8.52 16.84
CA TYR A 91 6.02 -9.57 17.85
C TYR A 91 4.92 -9.80 18.89
N ALA A 92 3.69 -9.33 18.66
CA ALA A 92 2.58 -9.48 19.60
C ALA A 92 1.62 -10.64 19.27
N TRP A 93 1.88 -11.39 18.20
CA TRP A 93 1.05 -12.55 17.86
C TRP A 93 1.36 -13.71 18.83
N PRO A 94 0.36 -14.26 19.53
CA PRO A 94 0.60 -15.23 20.61
C PRO A 94 0.99 -16.62 20.10
N ASN A 95 0.52 -16.99 18.91
CA ASN A 95 0.72 -18.32 18.37
C ASN A 95 2.03 -18.39 17.57
N PRO A 96 2.67 -19.58 17.47
CA PRO A 96 3.96 -19.73 16.79
C PRO A 96 3.87 -19.63 15.25
N ASP A 97 2.65 -19.57 14.69
CA ASP A 97 2.38 -19.47 13.25
C ASP A 97 2.48 -18.04 12.70
N GLY A 98 2.52 -17.04 13.58
CA GLY A 98 2.56 -15.63 13.21
C GLY A 98 1.23 -15.10 12.68
N TYR A 99 1.19 -13.80 12.41
CA TYR A 99 -0.02 -13.13 11.95
C TYR A 99 -0.57 -13.74 10.64
N PRO A 100 -1.90 -13.90 10.50
CA PRO A 100 -2.53 -14.44 9.29
C PRO A 100 -2.13 -13.67 8.03
N ASP A 101 -2.05 -14.36 6.89
CA ASP A 101 -1.73 -13.77 5.58
C ASP A 101 -2.89 -13.84 4.59
N THR A 102 -4.12 -13.93 5.11
CA THR A 102 -5.39 -13.99 4.37
C THR A 102 -6.18 -12.70 4.54
N ALA A 103 -6.90 -12.28 3.50
CA ALA A 103 -7.62 -11.02 3.48
C ALA A 103 -8.74 -10.95 4.54
N ASP A 104 -9.42 -12.06 4.81
CA ASP A 104 -10.52 -12.15 5.77
C ASP A 104 -10.16 -11.67 7.19
N HIS A 105 -8.91 -11.89 7.62
CA HIS A 105 -8.43 -11.40 8.91
C HIS A 105 -8.21 -9.87 8.93
N TRP A 106 -7.84 -9.29 7.79
CA TRP A 106 -7.42 -7.89 7.69
C TRP A 106 -8.48 -6.94 7.13
N VAL A 107 -9.56 -7.48 6.57
CA VAL A 107 -10.66 -6.72 5.98
C VAL A 107 -11.80 -6.62 6.99
N SER A 108 -11.89 -5.46 7.64
CA SER A 108 -13.01 -5.10 8.50
C SER A 108 -13.30 -3.60 8.37
N ALA A 109 -14.53 -3.18 8.67
CA ALA A 109 -14.91 -1.77 8.64
C ALA A 109 -14.01 -0.91 9.54
N TYR A 110 -13.71 -1.40 10.76
CA TYR A 110 -12.80 -0.72 11.68
C TYR A 110 -11.37 -0.65 11.13
N GLY A 111 -10.84 -1.77 10.61
CA GLY A 111 -9.49 -1.81 10.03
C GLY A 111 -9.33 -0.85 8.85
N LEU A 112 -10.37 -0.70 8.02
CA LEU A 112 -10.37 0.24 6.91
C LEU A 112 -10.32 1.70 7.37
N LEU A 113 -11.10 2.06 8.40
CA LEU A 113 -11.06 3.40 9.00
C LEU A 113 -9.66 3.73 9.56
N GLN A 114 -8.98 2.77 10.18
CA GLN A 114 -7.62 2.97 10.69
C GLN A 114 -6.61 3.22 9.57
N ARG A 115 -6.77 2.53 8.43
CA ARG A 115 -5.94 2.73 7.24
C ARG A 115 -6.14 4.12 6.63
N TRP A 116 -7.39 4.55 6.46
CA TRP A 116 -7.71 5.90 5.96
C TRP A 116 -7.21 7.00 6.91
N SER A 117 -7.36 6.80 8.22
CA SER A 117 -6.81 7.71 9.23
C SER A 117 -5.28 7.80 9.13
N ALA A 118 -4.59 6.67 8.97
CA ALA A 118 -3.14 6.64 8.78
C ALA A 118 -2.73 7.36 7.49
N ALA A 119 -3.40 7.09 6.36
CA ALA A 119 -3.14 7.74 5.08
C ALA A 119 -3.27 9.26 5.17
N GLY A 120 -4.39 9.76 5.73
CA GLY A 120 -4.62 11.19 5.93
C GLY A 120 -3.57 11.84 6.84
N ARG A 121 -3.17 11.18 7.93
CA ARG A 121 -2.16 11.71 8.87
C ARG A 121 -0.76 11.74 8.25
N ILE A 122 -0.37 10.71 7.50
CA ILE A 122 0.94 10.64 6.84
C ILE A 122 1.00 11.63 5.68
N ALA A 123 -0.04 11.69 4.83
CA ALA A 123 -0.15 12.69 3.78
C ALA A 123 -0.16 14.09 4.38
N GLY A 124 -0.88 14.32 5.47
CA GLY A 124 -0.95 15.60 6.17
C GLY A 124 0.32 16.01 6.94
N ASN A 125 1.37 15.17 6.97
CA ASN A 125 2.55 15.37 7.81
C ASN A 125 2.24 15.60 9.30
N SER A 126 1.18 14.97 9.81
CA SER A 126 0.68 15.10 11.19
C SER A 126 1.08 13.92 12.09
N VAL A 127 2.11 13.17 11.70
CA VAL A 127 2.67 12.07 12.49
C VAL A 127 4.05 12.49 13.01
N ASN A 128 4.28 12.36 14.32
CA ASN A 128 5.54 12.79 14.93
C ASN A 128 6.68 11.86 14.51
N GLY A 129 7.82 12.44 14.14
CA GLY A 129 9.00 11.72 13.66
C GLY A 129 8.85 11.04 12.30
N ILE A 130 7.80 11.37 11.54
CA ILE A 130 7.62 10.96 10.14
C ILE A 130 7.34 12.20 9.30
N ARG A 131 8.05 12.35 8.18
CA ARG A 131 7.88 13.48 7.24
C ARG A 131 7.94 13.01 5.80
N SER A 132 6.89 13.29 5.04
CA SER A 132 6.72 12.99 3.62
C SER A 132 7.04 14.21 2.76
N ASP A 133 7.80 14.03 1.68
CA ASP A 133 8.06 15.06 0.69
C ASP A 133 6.98 15.03 -0.40
N LEU A 134 5.86 15.71 -0.16
CA LEU A 134 4.78 15.78 -1.14
C LEU A 134 5.12 16.67 -2.33
N ALA A 135 5.97 17.68 -2.14
CA ALA A 135 6.34 18.59 -3.22
C ALA A 135 7.11 17.83 -4.32
N GLY A 136 7.96 16.88 -3.93
CA GLY A 136 8.64 15.96 -4.85
C GLY A 136 7.69 15.03 -5.62
N LEU A 137 6.43 14.85 -5.17
CA LEU A 137 5.46 13.98 -5.83
C LEU A 137 4.76 14.61 -7.02
N VAL A 138 4.83 15.92 -7.21
CA VAL A 138 4.20 16.60 -8.35
C VAL A 138 5.24 17.00 -9.38
N ALA A 139 4.87 17.01 -10.66
CA ALA A 139 5.71 17.56 -11.70
C ALA A 139 5.92 19.08 -11.53
N SER A 140 7.06 19.58 -11.99
CA SER A 140 7.33 21.02 -12.12
C SER A 140 7.62 21.33 -13.60
N PRO A 141 6.79 22.16 -14.27
CA PRO A 141 5.60 22.84 -13.74
C PRO A 141 4.45 21.87 -13.41
N LEU A 142 3.50 22.34 -12.59
CA LEU A 142 2.29 21.59 -12.27
C LEU A 142 1.51 21.23 -13.54
N PRO A 143 0.80 20.09 -13.56
CA PRO A 143 -0.18 19.78 -14.60
C PRO A 143 -1.20 20.91 -14.78
N ALA A 144 -1.73 21.08 -15.98
CA ALA A 144 -2.62 22.21 -16.26
C ALA A 144 -3.98 22.02 -15.60
N THR A 145 -4.48 20.78 -15.58
CA THR A 145 -5.83 20.44 -15.12
C THR A 145 -5.85 19.50 -13.92
N ALA A 146 -6.97 19.49 -13.19
CA ALA A 146 -7.17 18.60 -12.05
C ALA A 146 -7.12 17.13 -12.45
N GLY A 147 -7.64 16.77 -13.63
CA GLY A 147 -7.58 15.43 -14.16
C GLY A 147 -6.14 14.96 -14.37
N GLU A 148 -5.32 15.78 -15.04
CA GLU A 148 -3.91 15.46 -15.27
C GLU A 148 -3.12 15.33 -13.95
N LEU A 149 -3.43 16.17 -12.96
CA LEU A 149 -2.82 16.07 -11.62
C LEU A 149 -3.17 14.75 -10.92
N VAL A 150 -4.44 14.35 -10.95
CA VAL A 150 -4.89 13.07 -10.38
C VAL A 150 -4.20 11.90 -11.08
N ASP A 151 -4.17 11.90 -12.41
CA ASP A 151 -3.57 10.82 -13.22
C ASP A 151 -2.05 10.73 -12.99
N GLN A 152 -1.37 11.88 -12.87
CA GLN A 152 0.06 11.95 -12.59
C GLN A 152 0.41 11.46 -11.19
N LEU A 153 -0.40 11.78 -10.17
CA LEU A 153 -0.16 11.29 -8.81
C LEU A 153 -0.53 9.83 -8.67
N ALA A 154 -1.64 9.39 -9.27
CA ALA A 154 -2.05 8.00 -9.21
C ALA A 154 -1.01 7.08 -9.87
N SER A 155 -0.41 7.49 -10.99
CA SER A 155 0.67 6.71 -11.63
C SER A 155 1.97 6.63 -10.80
N ARG A 156 2.17 7.52 -9.82
CA ARG A 156 3.30 7.45 -8.88
C ARG A 156 2.97 6.69 -7.60
N LEU A 157 1.72 6.77 -7.15
CA LEU A 157 1.30 6.25 -5.84
C LEU A 157 0.71 4.84 -5.92
N LEU A 158 0.11 4.46 -7.05
CA LEU A 158 -0.56 3.17 -7.23
C LEU A 158 0.31 2.23 -8.08
N ASP A 159 0.30 0.94 -7.75
CA ASP A 159 1.02 -0.10 -8.52
C ASP A 159 0.26 -0.55 -9.79
N GLY A 160 -0.77 0.17 -10.19
CA GLY A 160 -1.64 -0.15 -11.33
C GLY A 160 -2.42 1.08 -11.83
N PRO A 161 -3.22 0.92 -12.90
CA PRO A 161 -4.00 2.02 -13.45
C PRO A 161 -5.05 2.49 -12.44
N VAL A 162 -5.21 3.81 -12.31
CA VAL A 162 -6.31 4.38 -11.53
C VAL A 162 -7.64 3.97 -12.16
N THR A 163 -8.54 3.44 -11.37
CA THR A 163 -9.88 3.10 -11.87
C THR A 163 -10.71 4.38 -12.08
N PRO A 164 -11.73 4.36 -12.96
CA PRO A 164 -12.61 5.51 -13.14
C PRO A 164 -13.26 6.00 -11.83
N ALA A 165 -13.63 5.07 -10.95
CA ALA A 165 -14.24 5.40 -9.66
C ALA A 165 -13.25 6.06 -8.68
N GLU A 166 -12.01 5.59 -8.63
CA GLU A 166 -10.95 6.22 -7.80
C GLU A 166 -10.61 7.61 -8.33
N ARG A 167 -10.52 7.76 -9.65
CA ARG A 167 -10.27 9.04 -10.30
C ARG A 167 -11.39 10.04 -10.02
N GLU A 168 -12.65 9.61 -10.11
CA GLU A 168 -13.81 10.42 -9.78
C GLU A 168 -13.80 10.84 -8.31
N ALA A 169 -13.56 9.89 -7.39
CA ALA A 169 -13.49 10.19 -5.95
C ALA A 169 -12.39 11.22 -5.62
N ALA A 170 -11.22 11.11 -6.27
CA ALA A 170 -10.14 12.07 -6.12
C ALA A 170 -10.53 13.48 -6.59
N LEU A 171 -11.23 13.60 -7.73
CA LEU A 171 -11.74 14.87 -8.24
C LEU A 171 -12.81 15.48 -7.33
N VAL A 172 -13.71 14.66 -6.77
CA VAL A 172 -14.71 15.10 -5.80
C VAL A 172 -14.06 15.68 -4.54
N VAL A 173 -13.00 15.05 -4.03
CA VAL A 173 -12.27 15.55 -2.86
C VAL A 173 -11.54 16.85 -3.16
N LEU A 174 -11.02 17.01 -4.38
CA LEU A 174 -10.47 18.28 -4.83
C LEU A 174 -11.54 19.37 -5.01
N GLY A 175 -12.82 18.99 -5.13
CA GLY A 175 -13.91 19.91 -5.46
C GLY A 175 -13.78 20.50 -6.86
N ARG A 176 -13.22 19.74 -7.81
CA ARG A 176 -12.88 20.19 -9.17
C ARG A 176 -13.39 19.21 -10.22
N ALA A 177 -13.85 19.71 -11.35
CA ALA A 177 -14.03 18.90 -12.54
C ALA A 177 -12.67 18.57 -13.18
N ALA A 178 -12.59 17.48 -13.94
CA ALA A 178 -11.33 17.03 -14.53
C ALA A 178 -10.64 18.09 -15.42
N GLY A 179 -11.42 18.95 -16.08
CA GLY A 179 -10.90 20.02 -16.95
C GLY A 179 -10.60 21.33 -16.24
N ASP A 180 -10.87 21.45 -14.94
CA ASP A 180 -10.61 22.68 -14.20
C ASP A 180 -9.11 22.90 -14.05
N TYR A 181 -8.68 24.15 -14.23
CA TYR A 181 -7.29 24.53 -14.01
C TYR A 181 -6.90 24.40 -12.54
N VAL A 182 -5.64 24.03 -12.29
CA VAL A 182 -5.07 23.85 -10.93
C VAL A 182 -3.96 24.83 -10.60
N ALA A 183 -3.78 25.88 -11.39
CA ALA A 183 -2.80 26.93 -11.11
C ALA A 183 -3.08 27.69 -9.80
N ASP A 184 -4.34 27.67 -9.34
CA ASP A 184 -4.81 28.28 -8.09
C ASP A 184 -4.94 27.27 -6.93
N LEU A 185 -4.62 25.99 -7.16
CA LEU A 185 -4.70 24.97 -6.13
C LEU A 185 -3.74 25.34 -5.00
N ASP A 186 -4.21 25.35 -3.75
CA ASP A 186 -3.31 25.40 -2.59
C ASP A 186 -2.38 24.17 -2.67
N PRO A 187 -1.09 24.37 -2.97
CA PRO A 187 -0.16 23.27 -3.18
C PRO A 187 0.05 22.45 -1.91
N THR A 188 -0.34 22.98 -0.74
CA THR A 188 -0.21 22.29 0.53
C THR A 188 -1.48 21.53 0.88
N GLY A 189 -2.64 22.18 1.01
CA GLY A 189 -3.88 21.55 1.45
C GLY A 189 -4.54 20.64 0.40
N GLY A 190 -4.61 21.09 -0.85
CA GLY A 190 -5.21 20.33 -1.95
C GLY A 190 -4.42 19.04 -2.24
N LEU A 191 -3.09 19.17 -2.29
CA LEU A 191 -2.20 18.04 -2.52
C LEU A 191 -2.25 17.00 -1.39
N ARG A 192 -2.27 17.44 -0.13
CA ARG A 192 -2.39 16.53 1.03
C ARG A 192 -3.68 15.72 0.99
N SER A 193 -4.79 16.38 0.66
CA SER A 193 -6.10 15.72 0.60
C SER A 193 -6.15 14.70 -0.54
N LEU A 194 -5.64 15.09 -1.71
CA LEU A 194 -5.55 14.21 -2.88
C LEU A 194 -4.68 12.98 -2.62
N VAL A 195 -3.48 13.17 -2.08
CA VAL A 195 -2.57 12.07 -1.71
C VAL A 195 -3.23 11.15 -0.68
N GLY A 196 -3.86 11.71 0.36
CA GLY A 196 -4.56 10.93 1.39
C GLY A 196 -5.67 10.04 0.81
N VAL A 197 -6.43 10.55 -0.17
CA VAL A 197 -7.48 9.79 -0.86
C VAL A 197 -6.92 8.70 -1.77
N LEU A 198 -5.87 9.00 -2.53
CA LEU A 198 -5.24 8.00 -3.39
C LEU A 198 -4.64 6.85 -2.58
N LEU A 199 -4.01 7.13 -1.43
CA LEU A 199 -3.52 6.10 -0.49
C LEU A 199 -4.65 5.32 0.21
N SER A 200 -5.85 5.91 0.26
CA SER A 200 -7.06 5.29 0.82
C SER A 200 -7.84 4.45 -0.20
N SER A 201 -7.44 4.49 -1.48
CA SER A 201 -8.11 3.80 -2.58
C SER A 201 -8.06 2.27 -2.45
N PRO A 202 -9.06 1.55 -2.99
CA PRO A 202 -9.01 0.08 -3.08
C PRO A 202 -7.73 -0.44 -3.71
N SER A 203 -7.25 0.16 -4.80
CA SER A 203 -6.03 -0.27 -5.49
C SER A 203 -4.81 -0.19 -4.58
N PHE A 204 -4.72 0.82 -3.71
CA PHE A 204 -3.62 0.94 -2.75
C PHE A 204 -3.72 -0.06 -1.57
N GLN A 205 -4.88 -0.70 -1.36
CA GLN A 205 -5.00 -1.74 -0.34
C GLN A 205 -4.45 -3.10 -0.79
N LEU A 206 -4.23 -3.30 -2.10
CA LEU A 206 -3.86 -4.59 -2.67
C LEU A 206 -2.34 -4.73 -2.87
N ARG A 207 -1.84 -5.95 -2.94
CA ARG A 207 -0.44 -6.30 -3.24
C ARG A 207 -0.35 -7.45 -4.22
#